data_AF-A0AAV1CQT7-F1
#
_entry.id   AF-A0AAV1CQT7-F1
#
_cell.length_a   1.000
_cell.length_b   1.000
_cell.length_c   1.000
_cell.angle_alpha   90.00
_cell.angle_beta   90.00
_cell.angle_gamma   90.00
#
_symmetry.space_group_name_H-M   'P 1'
#
loop_
_entity.id
_entity.type
_entity.pdbx_description
1 polymer ?
#
loop_
_entity_poly.entity_id
_entity_poly.type
_entity_poly.pdbx_seq_one_letter_code
_entity_poly.pdbx_strand_id
1 'polypeptide(L)'
;MERECETKESRFRKICVFCGSSQGKKTSYQDAAIELGKELVSRNIDLVYGGGSIGLMGLVSQAVHNGGRHVLGVIPKTLMPRELTGETVGEVKAVANMHQRKAEMARNSDAFIALPGGYGTLEELLEVITWAQLGIHDKPVGLLNVDGYYNSLLSFIDEAVEEGFISPNARHIIVSAPTAKELVKKLEEYVPRHERVAPKISWEMEQLGYGYPASKFDISR
;
A
#
# COMPACT_ATOMS: atom_id res chain seq x y z
N MET A 1 -9.78 10.66 37.21
CA MET A 1 -9.66 11.59 36.08
C MET A 1 -9.01 10.86 34.94
N GLU A 2 -9.84 10.21 34.13
CA GLU A 2 -9.41 9.56 32.88
C GLU A 2 -9.04 10.67 31.91
N ARG A 3 -7.80 10.64 31.41
CA ARG A 3 -7.37 11.53 30.34
C ARG A 3 -8.08 11.08 29.08
N GLU A 4 -9.06 11.86 28.63
CA GLU A 4 -9.61 11.77 27.28
C GLU A 4 -8.42 11.82 26.31
N CYS A 5 -8.21 10.71 25.61
CA CYS A 5 -7.22 10.61 24.55
C CYS A 5 -7.76 11.44 23.40
N GLU A 6 -7.37 12.71 23.29
CA GLU A 6 -7.65 13.56 22.13
C GLU A 6 -7.27 12.76 20.87
N THR A 7 -8.28 12.29 20.15
CA THR A 7 -8.11 11.65 18.84
C THR A 7 -7.73 12.75 17.86
N LYS A 8 -6.42 13.01 17.77
CA LYS A 8 -5.84 13.86 16.74
C LYS A 8 -6.36 13.40 15.38
N GLU A 9 -6.94 14.33 14.62
CA GLU A 9 -7.46 14.05 13.28
C GLU A 9 -6.34 13.45 12.41
N SER A 10 -6.64 12.34 11.73
CA SER A 10 -5.70 11.64 10.86
C SER A 10 -5.30 12.53 9.67
N ARG A 11 -4.01 12.53 9.30
CA ARG A 11 -3.57 13.24 8.08
C ARG A 11 -3.93 12.48 6.80
N PHE A 12 -4.33 11.21 6.93
CA PHE A 12 -4.71 10.34 5.82
C PHE A 12 -6.23 10.36 5.63
N ARG A 13 -6.66 10.47 4.38
CA ARG A 13 -8.05 10.22 3.97
C ARG A 13 -8.24 8.79 3.51
N LYS A 14 -7.29 8.25 2.74
CA LYS A 14 -7.35 6.90 2.16
C LYS A 14 -6.05 6.16 2.39
N ILE A 15 -6.13 4.90 2.83
CA ILE A 15 -4.97 4.01 2.94
C ILE A 15 -5.15 2.81 2.03
N CYS A 16 -4.11 2.51 1.25
CA CYS A 16 -4.05 1.29 0.46
C CYS A 16 -3.59 0.12 1.32
N VAL A 17 -4.32 -0.99 1.30
CA VAL A 17 -3.91 -2.21 1.97
C VAL A 17 -3.61 -3.31 0.95
N PHE A 18 -2.35 -3.75 0.90
CA PHE A 18 -1.92 -4.95 0.20
C PHE A 18 -2.01 -6.14 1.15
N CYS A 19 -2.66 -7.23 0.76
CA CYS A 19 -2.83 -8.39 1.62
C CYS A 19 -3.14 -9.67 0.81
N GLY A 20 -3.00 -10.83 1.45
CA GLY A 20 -3.28 -12.11 0.80
C GLY A 20 -4.76 -12.33 0.45
N SER A 21 -5.00 -12.94 -0.72
CA SER A 21 -6.31 -13.55 -1.07
C SER A 21 -6.61 -14.81 -0.25
N SER A 22 -5.62 -15.32 0.49
CA SER A 22 -5.75 -16.38 1.48
C SER A 22 -5.81 -15.81 2.90
N GLN A 23 -6.48 -16.50 3.83
CA GLN A 23 -6.55 -16.10 5.24
C GLN A 23 -5.26 -16.38 6.03
N GLY A 24 -4.35 -17.17 5.46
CA GLY A 24 -3.19 -17.70 6.18
C GLY A 24 -3.56 -18.84 7.15
N LYS A 25 -2.56 -19.42 7.82
CA LYS A 25 -2.75 -20.59 8.69
C LYS A 25 -3.01 -20.24 10.17
N LYS A 26 -2.63 -19.04 10.61
CA LYS A 26 -2.77 -18.58 11.98
C LYS A 26 -3.93 -17.59 12.08
N THR A 27 -4.70 -17.69 13.15
CA THR A 27 -5.83 -16.77 13.40
C THR A 27 -5.38 -15.34 13.61
N SER A 28 -4.18 -15.16 14.17
CA SER A 28 -3.54 -13.85 14.35
C SER A 28 -3.51 -13.00 13.06
N TYR A 29 -3.34 -13.60 11.88
CA TYR A 29 -3.37 -12.86 10.61
C TYR A 29 -4.77 -12.33 10.26
N GLN A 30 -5.81 -13.11 10.57
CA GLN A 30 -7.21 -12.73 10.35
C GLN A 30 -7.61 -11.65 11.34
N ASP A 31 -7.28 -11.85 12.62
CA ASP A 31 -7.51 -10.89 13.69
C ASP A 31 -6.85 -9.55 13.37
N ALA A 32 -5.59 -9.57 12.92
CA ALA A 32 -4.87 -8.36 12.53
C ALA A 32 -5.50 -7.63 11.32
N ALA A 33 -6.08 -8.34 10.35
CA ALA A 33 -6.79 -7.71 9.23
C ALA A 33 -8.06 -6.98 9.71
N ILE A 34 -8.81 -7.59 10.64
CA ILE A 34 -10.00 -6.99 11.25
C ILE A 34 -9.62 -5.80 12.13
N GLU A 35 -8.58 -5.94 12.96
CA GLU A 35 -8.05 -4.87 13.81
C GLU A 35 -7.56 -3.68 12.98
N LEU A 36 -6.89 -3.94 11.86
CA LEU A 36 -6.50 -2.88 10.93
C LEU A 36 -7.73 -2.15 10.40
N GLY A 37 -8.75 -2.87 9.94
CA GLY A 37 -9.99 -2.24 9.48
C GLY A 37 -10.64 -1.37 10.55
N LYS A 38 -10.71 -1.85 11.80
CA LYS A 38 -11.21 -1.07 12.94
C LYS A 38 -10.38 0.17 13.25
N GLU A 39 -9.05 0.08 13.12
CA GLU A 39 -8.15 1.22 13.32
C GLU A 39 -8.29 2.28 12.23
N LEU A 40 -8.55 1.88 10.98
CA LEU A 40 -8.88 2.83 9.90
C LEU A 40 -10.20 3.53 10.20
N VAL A 41 -11.22 2.78 10.61
CA VAL A 41 -12.55 3.31 10.96
C VAL A 41 -12.47 4.31 12.11
N SER A 42 -11.76 3.97 13.19
CA SER A 42 -11.64 4.83 14.38
C SER A 42 -10.98 6.19 14.07
N ARG A 43 -10.25 6.27 12.95
CA ARG A 43 -9.56 7.47 12.47
C ARG A 43 -10.25 8.15 11.28
N ASN A 44 -11.45 7.71 10.90
CA ASN A 44 -12.18 8.19 9.72
C ASN A 44 -11.44 8.00 8.38
N ILE A 45 -10.62 6.95 8.28
CA ILE A 45 -9.84 6.64 7.08
C ILE A 45 -10.61 5.65 6.19
N ASP A 46 -10.62 5.91 4.90
CA ASP A 46 -11.20 5.03 3.87
C ASP A 46 -10.17 4.00 3.37
N LEU A 47 -10.66 2.88 2.84
CA LEU A 47 -9.82 1.78 2.35
C LEU A 47 -9.71 1.79 0.83
N VAL A 48 -8.48 1.61 0.33
CA VAL A 48 -8.20 1.20 -1.04
C VAL A 48 -7.54 -0.18 -1.00
N TYR A 49 -7.95 -1.10 -1.88
CA TYR A 49 -7.37 -2.45 -1.90
C TYR A 49 -7.55 -3.15 -3.26
N GLY A 50 -7.11 -4.41 -3.37
CA GLY A 50 -7.11 -5.20 -4.61
C GLY A 50 -8.47 -5.74 -5.07
N GLY A 51 -9.56 -5.47 -4.33
CA GLY A 51 -10.92 -5.80 -4.74
C GLY A 51 -11.39 -7.23 -4.47
N GLY A 52 -10.56 -8.13 -3.92
CA GLY A 52 -10.97 -9.52 -3.63
C GLY A 52 -12.01 -9.62 -2.51
N SER A 53 -12.90 -10.62 -2.56
CA SER A 53 -13.95 -10.84 -1.55
C SER A 53 -13.58 -11.87 -0.46
N ILE A 54 -12.42 -12.52 -0.58
CA ILE A 54 -11.97 -13.63 0.29
C ILE A 54 -10.63 -13.33 0.96
N GLY A 55 -10.19 -14.20 1.85
CA GLY A 55 -8.89 -14.06 2.51
C GLY A 55 -8.83 -12.86 3.46
N LEU A 56 -7.61 -12.31 3.63
CA LEU A 56 -7.44 -11.09 4.41
C LEU A 56 -8.07 -9.87 3.72
N MET A 57 -8.11 -9.89 2.39
CA MET A 57 -8.79 -8.88 1.57
C MET A 57 -10.27 -8.73 1.95
N GLY A 58 -11.00 -9.84 2.03
CA GLY A 58 -12.41 -9.84 2.47
C GLY A 58 -12.57 -9.35 3.91
N LEU A 59 -11.69 -9.78 4.82
CA LEU A 59 -11.78 -9.41 6.23
C LEU A 59 -11.55 -7.91 6.48
N VAL A 60 -10.51 -7.33 5.89
CA VAL A 60 -10.20 -5.90 6.07
C VAL A 60 -11.26 -5.02 5.41
N SER A 61 -11.71 -5.38 4.20
CA SER A 61 -12.75 -4.63 3.49
C SER A 61 -14.09 -4.66 4.22
N GLN A 62 -14.51 -5.83 4.72
CA GLN A 62 -15.73 -5.95 5.50
C GLN A 62 -15.64 -5.17 6.82
N ALA A 63 -14.51 -5.22 7.51
CA ALA A 63 -14.31 -4.48 8.77
C ALA A 63 -14.44 -2.96 8.55
N VAL A 64 -13.86 -2.43 7.47
CA VAL A 64 -13.94 -1.01 7.13
C VAL A 64 -15.36 -0.62 6.71
N HIS A 65 -15.99 -1.43 5.86
CA HIS A 65 -17.35 -1.18 5.39
C HIS A 65 -18.38 -1.19 6.53
N ASN A 66 -18.30 -2.19 7.42
CA ASN A 66 -19.17 -2.28 8.61
C ASN A 66 -18.98 -1.10 9.56
N GLY A 67 -17.79 -0.48 9.57
CA GLY A 67 -17.52 0.74 10.31
C GLY A 67 -18.03 2.02 9.65
N GLY A 68 -18.72 1.92 8.50
CA GLY A 68 -19.31 3.06 7.80
C GLY A 68 -18.32 3.89 6.98
N ARG A 69 -17.11 3.37 6.72
CA ARG A 69 -16.10 4.03 5.88
C ARG A 69 -16.18 3.55 4.43
N HIS A 70 -15.69 4.37 3.50
CA HIS A 70 -15.68 4.01 2.08
C HIS A 70 -14.62 2.94 1.81
N VAL A 71 -14.95 2.01 0.92
CA VAL A 71 -14.06 0.94 0.45
C VAL A 71 -14.00 1.01 -1.07
N LEU A 72 -12.79 1.10 -1.62
CA LEU A 72 -12.51 1.07 -3.05
C LEU A 72 -11.66 -0.16 -3.40
N GLY A 73 -12.27 -1.13 -4.06
CA GLY A 73 -11.59 -2.28 -4.64
C GLY A 73 -11.19 -2.02 -6.09
N VAL A 74 -9.90 -2.06 -6.41
CA VAL A 74 -9.41 -1.94 -7.79
C VAL A 74 -9.01 -3.30 -8.32
N ILE A 75 -9.69 -3.78 -9.36
CA ILE A 75 -9.52 -5.15 -9.86
C ILE A 75 -9.42 -5.20 -11.40
N PRO A 76 -8.47 -5.95 -11.99
CA PRO A 76 -8.47 -6.18 -13.42
C PRO A 76 -9.67 -7.03 -13.83
N LYS A 77 -10.31 -6.70 -14.95
CA LYS A 77 -11.46 -7.45 -15.50
C LYS A 77 -11.19 -8.96 -15.62
N THR A 78 -9.94 -9.33 -15.91
CA THR A 78 -9.51 -10.73 -16.06
C THR A 78 -9.49 -11.52 -14.74
N LEU A 79 -9.38 -10.84 -13.59
CA LEU A 79 -9.33 -11.48 -12.28
C LEU A 79 -10.68 -11.49 -11.56
N MET A 80 -11.65 -10.69 -12.00
CA MET A 80 -12.97 -10.60 -11.36
C MET A 80 -13.64 -11.96 -11.14
N PRO A 81 -13.71 -12.89 -12.12
CA PRO A 81 -14.39 -14.17 -11.91
C PRO A 81 -13.73 -15.06 -10.85
N ARG A 82 -12.44 -14.84 -10.56
CA ARG A 82 -11.66 -15.66 -9.62
C ARG A 82 -11.59 -15.04 -8.22
N GLU A 83 -11.53 -13.72 -8.14
CA GLU A 83 -11.34 -12.99 -6.88
C GLU A 83 -12.66 -12.49 -6.28
N LEU A 84 -13.72 -12.37 -7.09
CA LEU A 84 -15.08 -11.99 -6.67
C LEU A 84 -15.98 -13.22 -6.59
N THR A 85 -15.73 -14.07 -5.61
CA THR A 85 -16.48 -15.33 -5.42
C THR A 85 -17.60 -15.22 -4.39
N GLY A 86 -17.70 -14.07 -3.69
CA GLY A 86 -18.76 -13.74 -2.74
C GLY A 86 -19.28 -12.31 -2.94
N GLU A 87 -20.01 -11.81 -1.95
CA GLU A 87 -20.43 -10.42 -1.94
C GLU A 87 -19.21 -9.49 -1.79
N THR A 88 -19.19 -8.44 -2.60
CA THR A 88 -18.20 -7.37 -2.48
C THR A 88 -18.80 -6.23 -1.68
N VAL A 89 -17.94 -5.52 -0.95
CA VAL A 89 -18.34 -4.35 -0.16
C VAL A 89 -17.72 -3.08 -0.74
N GLY A 90 -18.50 -2.01 -0.76
CA GLY A 90 -18.08 -0.72 -1.31
C GLY A 90 -18.06 -0.67 -2.83
N GLU A 91 -17.21 0.21 -3.35
CA GLU A 91 -17.05 0.47 -4.78
C GLU A 91 -16.01 -0.48 -5.39
N VAL A 92 -16.33 -1.06 -6.55
CA VAL A 92 -15.39 -1.88 -7.32
C VAL A 92 -15.07 -1.19 -8.64
N LYS A 93 -13.80 -0.79 -8.81
CA LYS A 93 -13.27 -0.19 -10.02
C LYS A 93 -12.55 -1.23 -10.89
N ALA A 94 -13.21 -1.62 -11.98
CA ALA A 94 -12.65 -2.55 -12.95
C ALA A 94 -11.65 -1.87 -13.90
N VAL A 95 -10.44 -2.42 -14.02
CA VAL A 95 -9.36 -1.90 -14.89
C VAL A 95 -8.94 -2.93 -15.95
N ALA A 96 -8.15 -2.50 -16.94
CA ALA A 96 -7.79 -3.37 -18.06
C ALA A 96 -6.68 -4.38 -17.71
N ASN A 97 -5.70 -3.99 -16.88
CA ASN A 97 -4.51 -4.80 -16.59
C ASN A 97 -3.92 -4.51 -15.19
N MET A 98 -2.89 -5.27 -14.81
CA MET A 98 -2.23 -5.16 -13.50
C MET A 98 -1.53 -3.81 -13.30
N HIS A 99 -0.92 -3.23 -14.33
CA HIS A 99 -0.26 -1.93 -14.21
C HIS A 99 -1.27 -0.82 -13.88
N GLN A 100 -2.41 -0.79 -14.57
CA GLN A 100 -3.48 0.15 -14.26
C GLN A 100 -4.05 -0.07 -12.85
N ARG A 101 -4.13 -1.33 -12.38
CA ARG A 101 -4.55 -1.61 -11.00
C ARG A 101 -3.62 -0.94 -10.00
N LYS A 102 -2.32 -1.18 -10.10
CA LYS A 102 -1.33 -0.62 -9.16
C LYS A 102 -1.27 0.91 -9.24
N ALA A 103 -1.29 1.47 -10.44
CA ALA A 103 -1.32 2.92 -10.64
C ALA A 103 -2.56 3.56 -10.01
N GLU A 104 -3.74 2.95 -10.18
CA GLU A 104 -4.98 3.48 -9.62
C GLU A 104 -5.05 3.34 -8.09
N MET A 105 -4.59 2.22 -7.54
CA MET A 105 -4.48 2.04 -6.09
C MET A 105 -3.52 3.07 -5.47
N ALA A 106 -2.36 3.29 -6.10
CA ALA A 106 -1.40 4.28 -5.64
C ALA A 106 -1.91 5.72 -5.78
N ARG A 107 -2.63 6.05 -6.85
CA ARG A 107 -3.23 7.37 -7.06
C ARG A 107 -4.26 7.73 -5.98
N ASN A 108 -5.07 6.76 -5.56
CA ASN A 108 -6.17 6.97 -4.61
C ASN A 108 -5.79 6.87 -3.13
N SER A 109 -4.50 6.80 -2.80
CA SER A 109 -4.06 6.50 -1.44
C SER A 109 -3.05 7.52 -0.92
N ASP A 110 -3.11 7.84 0.36
CA ASP A 110 -2.17 8.75 1.04
C ASP A 110 -1.03 7.98 1.72
N ALA A 111 -1.25 6.70 2.02
CA ALA A 111 -0.29 5.76 2.58
C ALA A 111 -0.56 4.32 2.11
N PHE A 112 0.42 3.45 2.33
CA PHE A 112 0.35 2.03 2.00
C PHE A 112 0.60 1.17 3.24
N ILE A 113 -0.12 0.06 3.38
CA ILE A 113 0.11 -0.95 4.42
C ILE A 113 0.12 -2.33 3.76
N ALA A 114 1.14 -3.14 4.03
CA ALA A 114 1.14 -4.56 3.71
C ALA A 114 0.79 -5.39 4.97
N LEU A 115 -0.33 -6.10 4.91
CA LEU A 115 -0.66 -7.23 5.77
C LEU A 115 0.01 -8.52 5.23
N PRO A 116 0.15 -9.56 6.05
CA PRO A 116 0.67 -10.85 5.61
C PRO A 116 0.07 -11.33 4.27
N GLY A 117 0.93 -11.74 3.34
CA GLY A 117 0.51 -12.05 1.99
C GLY A 117 1.63 -12.66 1.15
N GLY A 118 1.26 -13.30 0.04
CA GLY A 118 2.20 -13.99 -0.84
C GLY A 118 2.88 -13.07 -1.84
N TYR A 119 3.29 -13.64 -2.98
CA TYR A 119 4.03 -12.91 -4.01
C TYR A 119 3.32 -11.66 -4.53
N GLY A 120 1.99 -11.70 -4.70
CA GLY A 120 1.25 -10.51 -5.15
C GLY A 120 1.39 -9.33 -4.19
N THR A 121 1.29 -9.60 -2.88
CA THR A 121 1.48 -8.57 -1.84
C THR A 121 2.91 -8.04 -1.82
N LEU A 122 3.90 -8.92 -1.98
CA LEU A 122 5.32 -8.52 -2.04
C LEU A 122 5.63 -7.70 -3.31
N GLU A 123 5.02 -8.03 -4.43
CA GLU A 123 5.16 -7.32 -5.70
C GLU A 123 4.62 -5.88 -5.60
N GLU A 124 3.40 -5.73 -5.07
CA GLU A 124 2.78 -4.41 -4.82
C GLU A 124 3.60 -3.59 -3.80
N LEU A 125 4.07 -4.24 -2.72
CA LEU A 125 4.87 -3.61 -1.67
C LEU A 125 6.21 -3.09 -2.19
N LEU A 126 7.00 -3.94 -2.87
CA LEU A 126 8.32 -3.56 -3.36
C LEU A 126 8.24 -2.48 -4.44
N GLU A 127 7.17 -2.46 -5.24
CA GLU A 127 6.95 -1.41 -6.23
C GLU A 127 6.75 -0.04 -5.57
N VAL A 128 5.88 0.09 -4.56
CA VAL A 128 5.68 1.38 -3.87
C VAL A 128 6.90 1.81 -3.04
N ILE A 129 7.69 0.86 -2.52
CA ILE A 129 8.98 1.19 -1.89
C ILE A 129 9.94 1.77 -2.93
N THR A 130 10.02 1.14 -4.10
CA THR A 130 10.89 1.60 -5.19
C THR A 130 10.45 2.98 -5.68
N TRP A 131 9.15 3.24 -5.81
CA TRP A 131 8.64 4.56 -6.18
C TRP A 131 8.96 5.63 -5.15
N ALA A 132 8.84 5.32 -3.85
CA ALA A 132 9.31 6.22 -2.81
C ALA A 132 10.82 6.48 -2.94
N GLN A 133 11.64 5.43 -3.10
CA GLN A 133 13.09 5.57 -3.26
C GLN A 133 13.48 6.45 -4.45
N LEU A 134 12.73 6.39 -5.55
CA LEU A 134 12.95 7.20 -6.74
C LEU A 134 12.44 8.65 -6.59
N GLY A 135 11.74 8.99 -5.50
CA GLY A 135 11.11 10.30 -5.29
C GLY A 135 9.83 10.51 -6.09
N ILE A 136 9.21 9.43 -6.60
CA ILE A 136 7.94 9.47 -7.32
C ILE A 136 6.80 9.85 -6.37
N HIS A 137 6.87 9.44 -5.11
CA HIS A 137 5.95 9.88 -4.07
C HIS A 137 6.59 9.92 -2.68
N ASP A 138 6.02 10.74 -1.80
CA ASP A 138 6.45 10.89 -0.39
C ASP A 138 5.54 10.10 0.60
N LYS A 139 4.64 9.25 0.07
CA LYS A 139 3.65 8.49 0.85
C LYS A 139 4.32 7.43 1.74
N PRO A 140 3.96 7.30 3.03
CA PRO A 140 4.56 6.32 3.92
C PRO A 140 4.14 4.89 3.58
N VAL A 141 5.06 3.94 3.78
CA VAL A 141 4.87 2.52 3.50
C VAL A 141 5.03 1.70 4.78
N GLY A 142 3.95 1.04 5.19
CA GLY A 142 3.82 0.27 6.42
C GLY A 142 3.84 -1.23 6.21
N LEU A 143 4.45 -1.97 7.14
CA LEU A 143 4.33 -3.42 7.27
C LEU A 143 3.65 -3.75 8.61
N LEU A 144 2.51 -4.42 8.55
CA LEU A 144 1.89 -4.97 9.75
C LEU A 144 2.53 -6.33 10.06
N ASN A 145 3.53 -6.32 10.93
CA ASN A 145 4.41 -7.46 11.19
C ASN A 145 3.84 -8.43 12.24
N VAL A 146 2.69 -9.02 11.90
CA VAL A 146 1.96 -9.97 12.76
C VAL A 146 2.81 -11.21 12.99
N ASP A 147 3.01 -11.60 14.26
CA ASP A 147 3.82 -12.76 14.66
C ASP A 147 5.22 -12.83 13.99
N GLY A 148 5.79 -11.68 13.62
CA GLY A 148 7.08 -11.63 12.94
C GLY A 148 7.06 -12.11 11.49
N TYR A 149 5.89 -12.10 10.81
CA TYR A 149 5.74 -12.54 9.42
C TYR A 149 6.77 -11.94 8.45
N TYR A 150 7.11 -10.66 8.64
CA TYR A 150 8.05 -9.92 7.80
C TYR A 150 9.48 -9.90 8.35
N ASN A 151 9.81 -10.62 9.42
CA ASN A 151 11.16 -10.58 10.00
C ASN A 151 12.24 -10.96 8.98
N SER A 152 12.04 -12.04 8.23
CA SER A 152 12.99 -12.47 7.20
C SER A 152 13.15 -11.45 6.08
N LEU A 153 12.06 -10.78 5.68
CA LEU A 153 12.12 -9.72 4.67
C LEU A 153 12.90 -8.51 5.19
N LEU A 154 12.63 -8.09 6.44
CA LEU A 154 13.33 -6.97 7.06
C LEU A 154 14.82 -7.27 7.20
N SER A 155 15.19 -8.47 7.66
CA SER A 155 16.60 -8.88 7.73
C SER A 155 17.27 -8.93 6.36
N PHE A 156 16.58 -9.41 5.31
CA PHE A 156 17.12 -9.37 3.95
C PHE A 156 17.37 -7.93 3.47
N ILE A 157 16.47 -7.01 3.79
CA ILE A 157 16.62 -5.59 3.44
C ILE A 157 17.77 -4.96 4.24
N ASP A 158 17.94 -5.34 5.51
CA ASP A 158 19.08 -4.89 6.33
C ASP A 158 20.41 -5.36 5.73
N GLU A 159 20.51 -6.62 5.31
CA GLU A 159 21.68 -7.14 4.58
C GLU A 159 21.95 -6.36 3.28
N ALA A 160 20.90 -6.06 2.51
CA ALA A 160 21.05 -5.26 1.29
C ALA A 160 21.53 -3.82 1.56
N VAL A 161 21.30 -3.29 2.77
CA VAL A 161 21.88 -2.02 3.21
C VAL A 161 23.36 -2.18 3.55
N GLU A 162 23.71 -3.23 4.29
CA GLU A 162 25.10 -3.54 4.65
C GLU A 162 25.98 -3.76 3.40
N GLU A 163 25.44 -4.46 2.41
CA GLU A 163 26.09 -4.72 1.13
C GLU A 163 26.01 -3.54 0.13
N GLY A 164 25.38 -2.42 0.52
CA GLY A 164 25.38 -1.18 -0.26
C GLY A 164 24.42 -1.13 -1.44
N PHE A 165 23.50 -2.09 -1.57
CA PHE A 165 22.44 -2.06 -2.60
C PHE A 165 21.29 -1.12 -2.23
N ILE A 166 21.10 -0.85 -0.93
CA ILE A 166 20.09 0.08 -0.41
C ILE A 166 20.79 1.12 0.47
N SER A 167 20.51 2.41 0.24
CA SER A 167 21.08 3.45 1.10
C SER A 167 20.44 3.44 2.50
N PRO A 168 21.16 3.84 3.56
CA PRO A 168 20.58 3.97 4.90
C PRO A 168 19.32 4.86 4.93
N ASN A 169 19.27 5.91 4.08
CA ASN A 169 18.09 6.77 3.97
C ASN A 169 16.91 6.05 3.31
N ALA A 170 17.15 5.24 2.27
CA ALA A 170 16.10 4.44 1.61
C ALA A 170 15.56 3.36 2.55
N ARG A 171 16.39 2.79 3.44
CA ARG A 171 15.95 1.81 4.45
C ARG A 171 14.82 2.33 5.36
N HIS A 172 14.81 3.64 5.61
CA HIS A 172 13.79 4.31 6.42
C HIS A 172 12.45 4.51 5.72
N ILE A 173 12.32 4.17 4.43
CA ILE A 173 11.03 4.18 3.72
C ILE A 173 10.03 3.23 4.40
N ILE A 174 10.52 2.08 4.87
CA ILE A 174 9.69 1.04 5.47
C ILE A 174 9.48 1.32 6.97
N VAL A 175 8.21 1.44 7.35
CA VAL A 175 7.76 1.51 8.74
C VAL A 175 7.14 0.17 9.12
N SER A 176 7.59 -0.44 10.23
CA SER A 176 7.05 -1.72 10.69
C SER A 176 6.55 -1.60 12.13
N ALA A 177 5.46 -2.31 12.42
CA ALA A 177 4.95 -2.51 13.77
C ALA A 177 4.15 -3.82 13.87
N PRO A 178 4.08 -4.45 15.06
CA PRO A 178 3.34 -5.69 15.26
C PRO A 178 1.81 -5.50 15.36
N THR A 179 1.34 -4.28 15.63
CA THR A 179 -0.10 -3.99 15.82
C THR A 179 -0.58 -2.86 14.91
N ALA A 180 -1.85 -2.91 14.51
CA ALA A 180 -2.45 -1.91 13.63
C ALA A 180 -2.36 -0.49 14.24
N LYS A 181 -2.70 -0.36 15.53
CA LYS A 181 -2.65 0.90 16.27
C LYS A 181 -1.26 1.53 16.28
N GLU A 182 -0.23 0.73 16.56
CA GLU A 182 1.14 1.21 16.55
C GLU A 182 1.60 1.57 15.13
N LEU A 183 1.25 0.73 14.14
CA LEU A 183 1.63 0.98 12.75
C LEU A 183 1.06 2.30 12.24
N VAL A 184 -0.26 2.49 12.36
CA VAL A 184 -0.92 3.70 11.87
C VAL A 184 -0.38 4.94 12.59
N LYS A 185 -0.14 4.86 13.91
CA LYS A 185 0.52 5.94 14.65
C LYS A 185 1.91 6.28 14.08
N LYS A 186 2.76 5.28 13.82
CA LYS A 186 4.09 5.53 13.22
C LYS A 186 4.00 6.10 11.81
N LEU A 187 2.99 5.70 11.02
CA LEU A 187 2.75 6.25 9.69
C LEU A 187 2.32 7.72 9.76
N GLU A 188 1.51 8.12 10.74
CA GLU A 188 1.15 9.53 10.98
C GLU A 188 2.38 10.39 11.30
N GLU A 189 3.32 9.83 12.07
CA GLU A 189 4.56 10.49 12.49
C GLU A 189 5.67 10.42 11.41
N TYR A 190 5.45 9.69 10.32
CA TYR A 190 6.45 9.52 9.28
C TYR A 190 6.78 10.82 8.53
N VAL A 191 8.08 11.11 8.45
CA VAL A 191 8.66 12.17 7.63
C VAL A 191 9.64 11.53 6.63
N PRO A 192 9.47 11.76 5.31
CA PRO A 192 10.39 11.26 4.30
C PRO A 192 11.83 11.70 4.55
N ARG A 193 12.79 10.77 4.46
CA ARG A 193 14.23 11.02 4.63
C ARG A 193 15.08 10.68 3.41
N HIS A 194 14.47 10.13 2.35
CA HIS A 194 15.18 9.69 1.15
C HIS A 194 15.53 10.88 0.26
N GLU A 195 16.67 10.78 -0.43
CA GLU A 195 17.08 11.76 -1.44
C GLU A 195 16.18 11.63 -2.67
N ARG A 196 15.73 12.76 -3.23
CA ARG A 196 14.90 12.75 -4.43
C ARG A 196 15.79 12.59 -5.65
N VAL A 197 15.71 11.43 -6.30
CA VAL A 197 16.49 11.13 -7.51
C VAL A 197 15.75 11.60 -8.77
N ALA A 198 14.41 11.49 -8.81
CA ALA A 198 13.60 11.98 -9.92
C ALA A 198 12.96 13.36 -9.63
N PRO A 199 12.87 14.26 -10.63
CA PRO A 199 12.10 15.50 -10.50
C PRO A 199 10.60 15.21 -10.31
N LYS A 200 9.86 16.13 -9.66
CA LYS A 200 8.43 16.02 -9.25
C LYS A 200 7.40 15.63 -10.35
N ILE A 201 7.84 15.46 -11.59
CA ILE A 201 7.00 15.21 -12.77
C ILE A 201 7.06 13.72 -13.11
N SER A 202 6.33 12.88 -12.38
CA SER A 202 6.20 11.45 -12.73
C SER A 202 4.75 10.99 -12.85
N TRP A 203 3.78 11.74 -12.32
CA TRP A 203 2.36 11.36 -12.37
C TRP A 203 1.55 12.06 -13.47
N GLU A 204 2.09 13.12 -14.09
CA GLU A 204 1.39 13.92 -15.12
C GLU A 204 1.72 13.50 -16.56
N MET A 205 2.68 12.60 -16.79
CA MET A 205 3.09 12.26 -18.17
C MET A 205 2.01 11.49 -18.95
N GLU A 206 1.07 10.82 -18.29
CA GLU A 206 -0.12 10.25 -18.96
C GLU A 206 -1.14 11.32 -19.37
N GLN A 207 -1.12 12.53 -18.78
CA GLN A 207 -2.04 13.62 -19.15
C GLN A 207 -1.56 14.48 -20.33
N LEU A 208 -0.29 14.38 -20.72
CA LEU A 208 0.31 15.32 -21.69
C LEU A 208 0.59 14.76 -23.09
N GLY A 209 0.21 13.53 -23.42
CA GLY A 209 0.15 13.06 -24.82
C GLY A 209 1.42 13.29 -25.65
N TYR A 210 2.62 13.34 -25.03
CA TYR A 210 3.85 13.60 -25.78
C TYR A 210 4.38 12.30 -26.38
N GLY A 211 4.21 12.18 -27.69
CA GLY A 211 5.01 11.29 -28.52
C GLY A 211 6.50 11.62 -28.36
N TYR A 212 7.34 10.59 -28.37
CA TYR A 212 8.79 10.74 -28.42
C TYR A 212 9.18 11.71 -29.55
N PRO A 213 10.02 12.73 -29.30
CA PRO A 213 10.63 13.47 -30.39
C PRO A 213 11.56 12.50 -31.12
N ALA A 214 11.22 12.18 -32.38
CA ALA A 214 12.15 11.51 -33.27
C ALA A 214 13.41 12.38 -33.37
N SER A 215 14.50 11.91 -32.77
CA SER A 215 15.82 12.48 -33.01
C SER A 215 16.14 12.24 -34.49
N LYS A 216 16.07 13.31 -35.29
CA LYS A 216 16.69 13.33 -36.61
C LYS A 216 18.20 13.21 -36.37
N PHE A 217 18.74 12.01 -36.55
CA PHE A 217 20.15 11.85 -36.87
C PHE A 217 20.36 12.43 -38.28
N ASP A 218 20.89 13.64 -38.33
CA ASP A 218 21.47 14.22 -39.54
C ASP A 218 22.84 13.56 -39.74
N ILE A 219 22.92 12.59 -40.64
CA ILE A 219 24.20 12.05 -41.12
C ILE A 219 24.58 12.91 -42.33
N SER A 220 25.39 13.94 -42.07
CA SER A 220 26.13 14.64 -43.13
C SER A 220 27.46 15.18 -42.61
N ARG A 221 28.48 14.31 -42.56
CA ARG A 221 29.86 14.49 -43.07
C ARG A 221 30.80 13.42 -42.55
#